data_AF-A0A2I3HSM9-F1
#
_entry.id   AF-A0A2I3HSM9-F1
#
_cell.length_a   1.000
_cell.length_b   1.000
_cell.length_c   1.000
_cell.angle_alpha   90.00
_cell.angle_beta   90.00
_cell.angle_gamma   90.00
#
_symmetry.space_group_name_H-M   'P 1'
#
loop_
_entity.id
_entity.type
_entity.pdbx_description
1 polymer ?
#
loop_
_entity_poly.entity_id
_entity_poly.type
_entity_poly.pdbx_seq_one_letter_code
_entity_poly.pdbx_strand_id
1 'polypeptide(L)'
;MIKNFLYDDNQRVEPEWYIPIIPMVLINGAEGIGTGWACKLPNYDAREIVNNVRRMLDGLDPHPMLPNYKNFKGTIQELGQNQYAVSGEIFVVDRNTVEITELPVRTWTQVYKEQVLEPMLNGTDKTPALISDYKEYHTDTTVKFVVKMTEEKLAQAEAAGLHKVFKLQTTLTCNSMVLFDHMGCLKKYETVQDILKEFFDLRLSYYGLRKEWLVGMLGAESTKLNNQARFILEKIQGKITIENRSKKDLIQMLVQRGYESDPVKAWKEAQEKAAEEDETQNQHDDSSSDSGTPSGPDFNYILNMSLWSLTKEKVEELIKQRDAKGREVNDLKRKSPSDLWKEDLAAFVEELDVG
;
A
#
# COMPACT_ATOMS: atom_id res chain seq x y z
N MET A 1 -11.98 12.92 -6.82
CA MET A 1 -10.61 12.79 -6.23
C MET A 1 -10.46 11.33 -5.78
N ILE A 2 -9.33 10.64 -5.99
CA ILE A 2 -9.28 9.17 -5.71
C ILE A 2 -9.34 8.87 -4.20
N LYS A 3 -9.08 9.83 -3.31
CA LYS A 3 -9.16 9.65 -1.85
C LYS A 3 -10.10 10.69 -1.27
N ASN A 4 -10.90 10.30 -0.28
CA ASN A 4 -11.68 11.23 0.51
C ASN A 4 -10.81 11.77 1.66
N PHE A 5 -10.48 13.06 1.62
CA PHE A 5 -9.64 13.71 2.64
C PHE A 5 -10.52 14.31 3.73
N LEU A 6 -10.17 14.07 4.99
CA LEU A 6 -10.91 14.62 6.12
C LEU A 6 -10.53 16.09 6.36
N TYR A 7 -11.42 16.82 7.03
CA TYR A 7 -11.20 18.19 7.47
C TYR A 7 -11.38 18.27 8.99
N ASP A 8 -10.38 18.83 9.67
CA ASP A 8 -10.40 19.14 11.10
C ASP A 8 -10.08 20.63 11.27
N ASP A 9 -10.92 21.38 11.98
CA ASP A 9 -10.82 22.84 12.10
C ASP A 9 -10.64 23.60 10.76
N ASN A 10 -11.34 23.15 9.70
CA ASN A 10 -11.22 23.64 8.31
C ASN A 10 -9.84 23.40 7.67
N GLN A 11 -8.97 22.62 8.30
CA GLN A 11 -7.70 22.19 7.74
C GLN A 11 -7.85 20.78 7.18
N ARG A 12 -7.43 20.59 5.92
CA ARG A 12 -7.40 19.26 5.30
C ARG A 12 -6.32 18.39 5.96
N VAL A 13 -6.71 17.23 6.50
CA VAL A 13 -5.83 16.28 7.21
C VAL A 13 -5.65 14.99 6.39
N GLU A 14 -5.46 13.83 7.03
CA GLU A 14 -5.37 12.52 6.35
C GLU A 14 -6.69 12.12 5.67
N PRO A 15 -6.65 11.19 4.69
CA PRO A 15 -7.85 10.55 4.21
C PRO A 15 -8.40 9.55 5.21
N GLU A 16 -9.69 9.21 5.08
CA GLU A 16 -10.34 8.13 5.85
C GLU A 16 -9.53 6.83 5.81
N TRP A 17 -8.98 6.52 4.63
CA TRP A 17 -8.05 5.42 4.44
C TRP A 17 -7.20 5.64 3.18
N TYR A 18 -6.01 5.04 3.19
CA TYR A 18 -5.21 4.88 1.99
C TYR A 18 -5.63 3.61 1.26
N ILE A 19 -5.47 3.60 -0.06
CA ILE A 19 -5.68 2.43 -0.91
C ILE A 19 -4.31 1.89 -1.37
N PRO A 20 -3.63 1.02 -0.61
CA PRO A 20 -2.33 0.44 -0.99
C PRO A 20 -2.48 -0.51 -2.19
N ILE A 21 -1.38 -0.91 -2.84
CA ILE A 21 -1.43 -1.85 -3.98
C ILE A 21 -1.57 -3.33 -3.57
N ILE A 22 -1.36 -3.63 -2.29
CA ILE A 22 -1.54 -4.94 -1.64
C ILE A 22 -2.17 -4.73 -0.25
N PRO A 23 -2.90 -5.72 0.31
CA PRO A 23 -3.60 -5.57 1.58
C PRO A 23 -2.62 -5.51 2.77
N MET A 24 -2.17 -4.30 3.12
CA MET A 24 -1.19 -4.07 4.18
C MET A 24 -1.62 -4.62 5.56
N VAL A 25 -2.93 -4.74 5.79
CA VAL A 25 -3.49 -5.34 7.01
C VAL A 25 -3.07 -6.79 7.21
N LEU A 26 -2.82 -7.53 6.12
CA LEU A 26 -2.31 -8.91 6.18
C LEU A 26 -0.77 -8.94 6.31
N ILE A 27 -0.07 -8.00 5.66
CA ILE A 27 1.39 -7.95 5.64
C ILE A 27 1.97 -7.71 7.04
N ASN A 28 1.48 -6.68 7.72
CA ASN A 28 2.01 -6.25 9.01
C ASN A 28 1.25 -6.86 10.20
N GLY A 29 0.20 -7.63 9.91
CA GLY A 29 -0.80 -8.01 10.90
C GLY A 29 -1.60 -6.81 11.40
N ALA A 30 -2.54 -7.08 12.29
CA ALA A 30 -3.33 -6.06 12.98
C ALA A 30 -3.62 -6.52 14.41
N GLU A 31 -3.39 -5.65 15.38
CA GLU A 31 -3.63 -5.94 16.79
C GLU A 31 -4.26 -4.71 17.44
N GLY A 32 -5.41 -4.89 18.09
CA GLY A 32 -6.13 -3.78 18.71
C GLY A 32 -7.20 -4.27 19.67
N ILE A 33 -7.40 -3.54 20.76
CA ILE A 33 -8.42 -3.84 21.78
C ILE A 33 -9.32 -2.62 21.89
N GLY A 34 -10.61 -2.80 21.62
CA GLY A 34 -11.63 -1.79 21.82
C GLY A 34 -12.67 -2.25 22.84
N THR A 35 -13.76 -1.49 22.95
CA THR A 35 -14.91 -1.87 23.77
C THR A 35 -15.78 -2.84 22.98
N GLY A 36 -15.91 -4.08 23.46
CA GLY A 36 -16.77 -5.12 22.86
C GLY A 36 -16.06 -6.04 21.86
N TRP A 37 -15.02 -5.58 21.17
CA TRP A 37 -14.27 -6.37 20.19
C TRP A 37 -12.75 -6.21 20.34
N ALA A 38 -12.03 -7.21 19.86
CA ALA A 38 -10.59 -7.17 19.67
C ALA A 38 -10.24 -7.60 18.24
N CYS A 39 -9.14 -7.09 17.73
CA CYS A 39 -8.56 -7.47 16.44
C CYS A 39 -7.25 -8.21 16.69
N LYS A 40 -7.09 -9.38 16.06
CA LYS A 40 -5.81 -10.09 16.02
C LYS A 40 -5.62 -10.81 14.69
N LEU A 41 -4.77 -10.25 13.84
CA LEU A 41 -4.28 -10.84 12.61
C LEU A 41 -2.75 -11.01 12.68
N PRO A 42 -2.22 -12.17 12.27
CA PRO A 42 -0.78 -12.34 12.13
C PRO A 42 -0.28 -11.74 10.81
N ASN A 43 1.04 -11.74 10.66
CA ASN A 43 1.71 -11.32 9.44
C ASN A 43 1.61 -12.41 8.36
N TYR A 44 1.64 -12.00 7.10
CA TYR A 44 1.67 -12.85 5.91
C TYR A 44 2.77 -12.41 4.96
N ASP A 45 3.22 -13.34 4.11
CA ASP A 45 4.30 -13.05 3.17
C ASP A 45 3.85 -12.11 2.05
N ALA A 46 4.65 -11.08 1.81
CA ALA A 46 4.34 -10.08 0.79
C ALA A 46 4.35 -10.67 -0.63
N ARG A 47 5.26 -11.61 -0.93
CA ARG A 47 5.38 -12.19 -2.26
C ARG A 47 4.23 -13.17 -2.53
N GLU A 48 3.81 -13.93 -1.53
CA GLU A 48 2.62 -14.79 -1.59
C GLU A 48 1.35 -13.98 -1.83
N ILE A 49 1.16 -12.87 -1.11
CA ILE A 49 0.03 -11.95 -1.33
C ILE A 49 0.07 -11.36 -2.74
N VAL A 50 1.22 -10.88 -3.22
CA VAL A 50 1.36 -10.38 -4.59
C VAL A 50 0.99 -11.47 -5.61
N ASN A 51 1.43 -12.70 -5.40
CA ASN A 51 1.11 -13.83 -6.26
C ASN A 51 -0.40 -14.10 -6.29
N ASN A 52 -1.07 -14.11 -5.13
CA ASN A 52 -2.52 -14.28 -5.06
C ASN A 52 -3.29 -13.13 -5.72
N VAL A 53 -2.86 -11.88 -5.56
CA VAL A 53 -3.43 -10.75 -6.29
C VAL A 53 -3.28 -10.94 -7.80
N ARG A 54 -2.11 -11.36 -8.28
CA ARG A 54 -1.88 -11.65 -9.71
C ARG A 54 -2.80 -12.77 -10.22
N ARG A 55 -2.95 -13.85 -9.45
CA ARG A 55 -3.89 -14.94 -9.77
C ARG A 55 -5.32 -14.43 -9.92
N MET A 56 -5.78 -13.59 -9.00
CA MET A 56 -7.12 -13.01 -9.04
C MET A 56 -7.29 -12.05 -10.23
N LEU A 57 -6.26 -11.29 -10.59
CA LEU A 57 -6.26 -10.46 -11.82
C LEU A 57 -6.36 -11.30 -13.11
N ASP A 58 -5.90 -12.55 -13.07
CA ASP A 58 -6.01 -13.52 -14.17
C ASP A 58 -7.30 -14.36 -14.08
N GLY A 59 -8.20 -14.04 -13.14
CA GLY A 59 -9.49 -14.72 -12.97
C GLY A 59 -9.41 -16.06 -12.25
N LEU A 60 -8.28 -16.35 -11.57
CA LEU A 60 -8.07 -17.58 -10.81
C LEU A 60 -8.32 -17.36 -9.31
N ASP A 61 -8.76 -18.41 -8.62
CA ASP A 61 -8.90 -18.38 -7.17
C ASP A 61 -7.52 -18.21 -6.48
N PRO A 62 -7.44 -17.42 -5.39
CA PRO A 62 -6.22 -17.31 -4.60
C PRO A 62 -5.90 -18.64 -3.91
N HIS A 63 -4.61 -18.91 -3.69
CA HIS A 63 -4.18 -20.03 -2.86
C HIS A 63 -4.41 -19.73 -1.37
N PRO A 64 -4.69 -20.75 -0.55
CA PRO A 64 -4.59 -20.64 0.91
C PRO A 64 -3.22 -20.10 1.30
N MET A 65 -3.18 -19.24 2.32
CA MET A 65 -1.95 -18.62 2.82
C MET A 65 -1.78 -18.99 4.28
N LEU A 66 -0.55 -19.33 4.68
CA LEU A 66 -0.20 -19.51 6.09
C LEU A 66 0.45 -18.23 6.63
N PRO A 67 0.30 -17.93 7.95
CA PRO A 67 1.03 -16.83 8.54
C PRO A 67 2.54 -16.96 8.29
N ASN A 68 3.18 -15.84 7.99
CA ASN A 68 4.60 -15.76 7.70
C ASN A 68 5.20 -14.48 8.29
N TYR A 69 6.32 -14.62 8.99
CA TYR A 69 7.02 -13.51 9.61
C TYR A 69 8.41 -13.37 8.97
N LYS A 70 8.71 -12.18 8.45
CA LYS A 70 10.01 -11.89 7.84
C LYS A 70 11.15 -12.25 8.79
N ASN A 71 12.14 -12.98 8.28
CA ASN A 71 13.33 -13.48 8.98
C ASN A 71 13.08 -14.55 10.07
N PHE A 72 11.85 -14.98 10.30
CA PHE A 72 11.59 -16.12 11.19
C PHE A 72 12.05 -17.42 10.51
N LYS A 73 12.93 -18.16 11.18
CA LYS A 73 13.51 -19.42 10.65
C LYS A 73 12.75 -20.67 11.08
N GLY A 74 11.85 -20.54 12.06
CA GLY A 74 11.06 -21.65 12.56
C GLY A 74 9.93 -22.02 11.61
N THR A 75 8.99 -22.83 12.09
CA THR A 75 7.88 -23.34 11.28
C THR A 75 6.54 -22.90 11.81
N ILE A 76 5.62 -22.55 10.91
CA ILE A 76 4.21 -22.30 11.22
C ILE A 76 3.37 -23.35 10.50
N GLN A 77 2.56 -24.09 11.24
CA GLN A 77 1.74 -25.18 10.73
C GLN A 77 0.29 -25.01 11.17
N GLU A 78 -0.66 -25.22 10.26
CA GLU A 78 -2.07 -25.21 10.58
C GLU A 78 -2.46 -26.46 11.39
N LEU A 79 -3.14 -26.24 12.51
CA LEU A 79 -3.70 -27.30 13.37
C LEU A 79 -5.21 -27.46 13.17
N GLY A 80 -5.85 -26.43 12.64
CA GLY A 80 -7.27 -26.33 12.38
C GLY A 80 -7.60 -24.93 11.90
N GLN A 81 -8.87 -24.67 11.58
CA GLN A 81 -9.30 -23.37 11.07
C GLN A 81 -8.87 -22.24 12.02
N ASN A 82 -8.08 -21.29 11.51
CA ASN A 82 -7.54 -20.15 12.25
C ASN A 82 -6.71 -20.52 13.49
N GLN A 83 -6.13 -21.73 13.54
CA GLN A 83 -5.30 -22.20 14.64
C GLN A 83 -3.99 -22.79 14.12
N TYR A 84 -2.87 -22.28 14.63
CA TYR A 84 -1.53 -22.60 14.14
C TYR A 84 -0.59 -22.99 15.29
N ALA A 85 0.30 -23.95 15.03
CA ALA A 85 1.49 -24.20 15.84
C ALA A 85 2.64 -23.36 15.29
N VAL A 86 3.26 -22.55 16.16
CA VAL A 86 4.46 -21.76 15.84
C VAL A 86 5.63 -22.36 16.62
N SER A 87 6.58 -22.94 15.90
CA SER A 87 7.70 -23.70 16.48
C SER A 87 9.02 -23.02 16.17
N GLY A 88 9.86 -22.82 17.19
CA GLY A 88 11.25 -22.43 17.01
C GLY A 88 12.13 -23.59 16.53
N GLU A 89 13.44 -23.39 16.57
CA GLU A 89 14.43 -24.38 16.12
C GLU A 89 15.28 -24.87 17.30
N ILE A 90 15.39 -26.19 17.43
CA ILE A 90 16.26 -26.86 18.39
C ILE A 90 16.85 -28.11 17.76
N PHE A 91 18.16 -28.29 17.93
CA PHE A 91 18.91 -29.41 17.35
C PHE A 91 19.79 -30.07 18.40
N VAL A 92 19.93 -31.39 18.32
CA VAL A 92 20.88 -32.15 19.13
C VAL A 92 22.25 -32.09 18.46
N VAL A 93 23.25 -31.52 19.16
CA VAL A 93 24.62 -31.40 18.65
C VAL A 93 25.42 -32.65 18.98
N ASP A 94 25.31 -33.11 20.23
CA ASP A 94 25.92 -34.33 20.73
C ASP A 94 25.10 -34.88 21.92
N ARG A 95 25.60 -35.93 22.59
CA ARG A 95 24.88 -36.59 23.70
C ARG A 95 24.68 -35.74 24.95
N ASN A 96 25.33 -34.60 25.06
CA ASN A 96 25.22 -33.70 26.21
C ASN A 96 24.87 -32.26 25.83
N THR A 97 24.55 -32.00 24.56
CA THR A 97 24.39 -30.64 24.04
C THR A 97 23.23 -30.52 23.07
N VAL A 98 22.38 -29.52 23.31
CA VAL A 98 21.40 -29.04 22.35
C VAL A 98 21.67 -27.58 22.00
N GLU A 99 21.32 -27.19 20.78
CA GLU A 99 21.43 -25.83 20.29
C GLU A 99 20.06 -25.30 19.90
N ILE A 100 19.70 -24.13 20.44
CA ILE A 100 18.44 -23.42 20.12
C ILE A 100 18.80 -22.21 19.26
N THR A 101 18.36 -22.20 18.01
CA THR A 101 18.70 -21.17 17.01
C THR A 101 17.54 -20.25 16.64
N GLU A 102 16.33 -20.57 17.09
CA GLU A 102 15.15 -19.74 16.87
C GLU A 102 14.12 -19.95 17.97
N LEU A 103 13.47 -18.87 18.41
CA LEU A 103 12.35 -18.91 19.35
C LEU A 103 11.04 -18.69 18.61
N PRO A 104 9.90 -19.24 19.09
CA PRO A 104 8.60 -18.93 18.50
C PRO A 104 8.34 -17.43 18.38
N VAL A 105 7.61 -17.03 17.35
CA VAL A 105 7.25 -15.63 17.13
C VAL A 105 6.56 -15.04 18.38
N ARG A 106 6.92 -13.80 18.73
CA ARG A 106 6.55 -13.08 19.97
C ARG A 106 7.14 -13.67 21.27
N THR A 107 8.08 -14.62 21.20
CA THR A 107 8.90 -15.02 22.34
C THR A 107 10.23 -14.24 22.34
N TRP A 108 10.36 -13.30 23.29
CA TRP A 108 11.56 -12.45 23.40
C TRP A 108 12.71 -13.18 24.08
N THR A 109 13.95 -12.97 23.60
CA THR A 109 15.16 -13.66 24.08
C THR A 109 15.36 -13.56 25.60
N GLN A 110 15.26 -12.35 26.16
CA GLN A 110 15.42 -12.13 27.60
C GLN A 110 14.30 -12.82 28.41
N VAL A 111 13.07 -12.74 27.94
CA VAL A 111 11.92 -13.40 28.59
C VAL A 111 12.08 -14.91 28.56
N TYR A 112 12.53 -15.48 27.44
CA TYR A 112 12.80 -16.91 27.31
C TYR A 112 13.91 -17.37 28.27
N LYS A 113 15.00 -16.60 28.35
CA LYS A 113 16.09 -16.85 29.30
C LYS A 113 15.57 -16.90 30.74
N GLU A 114 14.89 -15.84 31.18
CA GLU A 114 14.43 -15.69 32.57
C GLU A 114 13.32 -16.68 32.95
N GLN A 115 12.39 -16.98 32.04
CA GLN A 115 11.21 -17.79 32.36
C GLN A 115 11.34 -19.26 31.99
N VAL A 116 12.32 -19.63 31.15
CA VAL A 116 12.51 -21.02 30.69
C VAL A 116 13.87 -21.55 31.09
N LEU A 117 14.97 -20.91 30.67
CA LEU A 117 16.31 -21.46 30.89
C LEU A 117 16.78 -21.34 32.34
N GLU A 118 16.56 -20.20 33.01
CA GLU A 118 16.93 -20.01 34.42
C GLU A 118 16.23 -21.01 35.36
N PRO A 119 14.91 -21.26 35.26
CA PRO A 119 14.25 -22.33 36.01
C PRO A 119 14.74 -23.74 35.64
N MET A 120 15.12 -23.98 34.38
CA MET A 120 15.67 -25.26 33.96
C MET A 120 17.08 -25.51 34.52
N LEU A 121 17.87 -24.45 34.73
CA LEU A 121 19.23 -24.55 35.27
C LEU A 121 19.21 -24.72 36.80
N ASN A 122 18.46 -23.86 37.49
CA ASN A 122 18.50 -23.76 38.94
C ASN A 122 17.45 -24.67 39.63
N GLY A 123 16.43 -25.10 38.89
CA GLY A 123 15.21 -25.65 39.46
C GLY A 123 14.35 -24.58 40.15
N THR A 124 13.17 -24.98 40.57
CA THR A 124 12.25 -24.20 41.41
C THR A 124 11.70 -25.09 42.51
N ASP A 125 10.96 -24.52 43.47
CA ASP A 125 10.26 -25.28 44.51
C ASP A 125 9.32 -26.38 43.95
N LYS A 126 8.87 -26.23 42.69
CA LYS A 126 7.91 -27.13 42.03
C LYS A 126 8.53 -28.01 40.94
N THR A 127 9.69 -27.64 40.41
CA THR A 127 10.28 -28.30 39.24
C THR A 127 11.78 -28.49 39.44
N PRO A 128 12.31 -29.72 39.35
CA PRO A 128 13.74 -29.95 39.46
C PRO A 128 14.50 -29.33 38.27
N ALA A 129 15.79 -29.07 38.47
CA ALA A 129 16.69 -28.69 37.39
C ALA A 129 16.71 -29.78 36.29
N LEU A 130 16.77 -29.33 35.04
CA LEU A 130 16.77 -30.14 33.84
C LEU A 130 18.11 -30.05 33.09
N ILE A 131 18.74 -28.88 33.09
CA ILE A 131 19.99 -28.58 32.37
C ILE A 131 21.12 -28.33 33.38
N SER A 132 22.37 -28.49 32.95
CA SER A 132 23.55 -28.28 33.80
C SER A 132 24.23 -26.93 33.58
N ASP A 133 24.15 -26.38 32.38
CA ASP A 133 24.71 -25.08 32.00
C ASP A 133 24.06 -24.59 30.70
N TYR A 134 24.15 -23.30 30.39
CA TYR A 134 23.86 -22.78 29.06
C TYR A 134 24.74 -21.57 28.73
N LYS A 135 25.02 -21.37 27.44
CA LYS A 135 25.75 -20.22 26.93
C LYS A 135 24.97 -19.50 25.84
N GLU A 136 25.13 -18.19 25.81
CA GLU A 136 24.43 -17.28 24.89
C GLU A 136 25.40 -16.76 23.82
N TYR A 137 24.99 -16.87 22.56
CA TYR A 137 25.73 -16.37 21.39
C TYR A 137 24.82 -15.54 20.49
N HIS A 138 23.99 -14.70 21.10
CA HIS A 138 23.00 -13.88 20.40
C HIS A 138 23.66 -12.73 19.63
N THR A 139 22.98 -12.26 18.59
CA THR A 139 23.20 -10.93 18.02
C THR A 139 21.96 -10.07 18.27
N ASP A 140 21.97 -8.82 17.83
CA ASP A 140 20.80 -7.95 17.90
C ASP A 140 19.59 -8.51 17.11
N THR A 141 19.82 -9.44 16.18
CA THR A 141 18.81 -9.96 15.25
C THR A 141 18.68 -11.49 15.23
N THR A 142 19.50 -12.22 15.98
CA THR A 142 19.49 -13.70 15.97
C THR A 142 19.63 -14.29 17.37
N VAL A 143 18.95 -15.41 17.59
CA VAL A 143 19.03 -16.19 18.83
C VAL A 143 19.96 -17.39 18.64
N LYS A 144 20.74 -17.66 19.69
CA LYS A 144 21.58 -18.86 19.78
C LYS A 144 21.88 -19.19 21.24
N PHE A 145 21.28 -20.26 21.75
CA PHE A 145 21.62 -20.85 23.06
C PHE A 145 22.29 -22.19 22.84
N VAL A 146 23.40 -22.43 23.54
CA VAL A 146 24.03 -23.75 23.62
C VAL A 146 23.80 -24.27 25.03
N VAL A 147 22.99 -25.32 25.15
CA VAL A 147 22.51 -25.84 26.43
C VAL A 147 23.18 -27.18 26.71
N LYS A 148 23.73 -27.34 27.91
CA LYS A 148 24.36 -28.57 28.38
C LYS A 148 23.42 -29.37 29.28
N MET A 149 23.39 -30.68 29.07
CA MET A 149 22.54 -31.63 29.80
C MET A 149 23.31 -32.92 30.09
N THR A 150 22.85 -33.71 31.05
CA THR A 150 23.33 -35.10 31.17
C THR A 150 22.72 -35.96 30.07
N GLU A 151 23.42 -37.02 29.65
CA GLU A 151 22.92 -37.91 28.58
C GLU A 151 21.53 -38.48 28.90
N GLU A 152 21.30 -38.83 30.17
CA GLU A 152 20.03 -39.36 30.66
C GLU A 152 18.90 -38.34 30.55
N LYS A 153 19.14 -37.07 30.90
CA LYS A 153 18.14 -36.00 30.83
C LYS A 153 17.86 -35.60 29.39
N LEU A 154 18.86 -35.61 28.53
CA LEU A 154 18.68 -35.36 27.11
C LEU A 154 17.82 -36.45 26.46
N ALA A 155 18.12 -37.73 26.70
CA ALA A 155 17.32 -38.83 26.19
C ALA A 155 15.84 -38.77 26.66
N GLN A 156 15.62 -38.38 27.93
CA GLN A 156 14.27 -38.13 28.45
C GLN A 156 13.58 -36.96 27.73
N ALA A 157 14.30 -35.88 27.46
CA ALA A 157 13.79 -34.70 26.77
C ALA A 157 13.44 -34.99 25.30
N GLU A 158 14.26 -35.78 24.61
CA GLU A 158 13.99 -36.25 23.25
C GLU A 158 12.74 -37.13 23.20
N ALA A 159 12.62 -38.11 24.10
CA ALA A 159 11.44 -38.97 24.19
C ALA A 159 10.14 -38.20 24.48
N ALA A 160 10.22 -37.10 25.24
CA ALA A 160 9.11 -36.20 25.52
C ALA A 160 8.85 -35.15 24.41
N GLY A 161 9.77 -35.01 23.45
CA GLY A 161 9.78 -34.01 22.40
C GLY A 161 10.47 -32.71 22.83
N LEU A 162 11.61 -32.40 22.20
CA LEU A 162 12.45 -31.25 22.56
C LEU A 162 11.69 -29.91 22.49
N HIS A 163 10.93 -29.65 21.43
CA HIS A 163 10.13 -28.43 21.31
C HIS A 163 9.16 -28.23 22.46
N LYS A 164 8.52 -29.30 22.92
CA LYS A 164 7.57 -29.27 24.04
C LYS A 164 8.30 -29.04 25.36
N VAL A 165 9.42 -29.74 25.57
CA VAL A 165 10.21 -29.64 26.80
C VAL A 165 10.78 -28.24 26.96
N PHE A 166 11.45 -27.74 25.92
CA PHE A 166 12.10 -26.42 25.88
C PHE A 166 11.15 -25.25 25.62
N LYS A 167 9.83 -25.47 25.62
CA LYS A 167 8.82 -24.41 25.40
C LYS A 167 9.03 -23.64 24.10
N LEU A 168 9.52 -24.32 23.06
CA LEU A 168 9.78 -23.78 21.73
C LEU A 168 8.60 -24.01 20.77
N GLN A 169 7.40 -24.21 21.30
CA GLN A 169 6.18 -24.28 20.51
C GLN A 169 5.08 -23.49 21.21
N THR A 170 4.49 -22.53 20.50
CA THR A 170 3.33 -21.74 20.95
C THR A 170 2.16 -21.96 20.01
N THR A 171 0.94 -21.69 20.49
CA THR A 171 -0.27 -21.74 19.68
C THR A 171 -0.70 -20.33 19.31
N LEU A 172 -0.99 -20.11 18.04
CA LEU A 172 -1.57 -18.88 17.52
C LEU A 172 -3.01 -19.16 17.09
N THR A 173 -3.98 -18.46 17.69
CA THR A 173 -5.41 -18.55 17.32
C THR A 173 -5.92 -17.20 16.83
N CYS A 174 -6.62 -17.20 15.71
CA CYS A 174 -7.04 -16.01 14.95
C CYS A 174 -8.57 -15.97 14.75
N ASN A 175 -9.35 -16.21 15.80
CA ASN A 175 -10.83 -16.19 15.73
C ASN A 175 -11.46 -14.80 15.84
N SER A 176 -10.64 -13.75 15.98
CA SER A 176 -11.08 -12.36 16.17
C SER A 176 -10.47 -11.44 15.11
N MET A 177 -10.74 -11.74 13.84
CA MET A 177 -10.38 -10.89 12.71
C MET A 177 -11.47 -9.84 12.48
N VAL A 178 -11.55 -8.86 13.38
CA VAL A 178 -12.55 -7.78 13.33
C VAL A 178 -11.89 -6.51 12.78
N LEU A 179 -12.41 -5.97 11.68
CA LEU A 179 -11.90 -4.78 11.00
C LEU A 179 -13.06 -3.87 10.60
N PHE A 180 -12.78 -2.58 10.39
CA PHE A 180 -13.70 -1.72 9.66
C PHE A 180 -13.60 -2.02 8.16
N ASP A 181 -14.75 -2.13 7.49
CA ASP A 181 -14.80 -2.17 6.03
C ASP A 181 -14.64 -0.76 5.43
N HIS A 182 -14.65 -0.68 4.09
CA HIS A 182 -14.47 0.58 3.36
C HIS A 182 -15.62 1.58 3.55
N MET A 183 -16.75 1.15 4.10
CA MET A 183 -17.91 1.98 4.45
C MET A 183 -17.90 2.40 5.93
N GLY A 184 -16.84 2.07 6.67
CA GLY A 184 -16.73 2.37 8.09
C GLY A 184 -17.57 1.45 8.99
N CYS A 185 -18.10 0.34 8.47
CA CYS A 185 -18.87 -0.63 9.25
C CYS A 185 -17.94 -1.69 9.86
N LEU A 186 -18.17 -2.02 11.13
CA LEU A 186 -17.38 -3.03 11.82
C LEU A 186 -17.82 -4.44 11.38
N LYS A 187 -16.87 -5.25 10.89
CA LYS A 187 -17.13 -6.57 10.33
C LYS A 187 -16.14 -7.60 10.88
N LYS A 188 -16.64 -8.79 11.22
CA LYS A 188 -15.83 -9.97 11.54
C LYS A 188 -15.62 -10.78 10.27
N TYR A 189 -14.37 -11.11 9.98
CA TYR A 189 -13.98 -11.97 8.87
C TYR A 189 -13.68 -13.37 9.40
N GLU A 190 -14.15 -14.41 8.70
CA GLU A 190 -13.91 -15.80 9.11
C GLU A 190 -12.61 -16.35 8.56
N THR A 191 -12.17 -15.88 7.38
CA THR A 191 -10.90 -16.25 6.77
C THR A 191 -10.14 -15.03 6.24
N VAL A 192 -8.82 -15.14 6.09
CA VAL A 192 -8.02 -14.10 5.43
C VAL A 192 -8.27 -14.00 3.93
N GLN A 193 -8.85 -15.05 3.32
CA GLN A 193 -9.27 -15.01 1.92
C GLN A 193 -10.46 -14.07 1.72
N ASP A 194 -11.37 -13.98 2.69
CA ASP A 194 -12.48 -13.01 2.66
C ASP A 194 -11.95 -11.57 2.68
N ILE A 195 -10.94 -11.29 3.51
CA ILE A 195 -10.26 -9.99 3.58
C ILE A 195 -9.56 -9.68 2.26
N LEU A 196 -8.81 -10.65 1.72
CA LEU A 196 -8.11 -10.49 0.45
C LEU A 196 -9.09 -10.21 -0.71
N LYS A 197 -10.23 -10.91 -0.74
CA LYS A 197 -11.26 -10.74 -1.77
C LYS A 197 -11.91 -9.36 -1.70
N GLU A 198 -12.32 -8.93 -0.52
CA GLU A 198 -12.93 -7.60 -0.35
C GLU A 198 -11.96 -6.48 -0.72
N PHE A 199 -10.70 -6.59 -0.28
CA PHE A 199 -9.64 -5.66 -0.69
C PHE A 199 -9.43 -5.66 -2.20
N PHE A 200 -9.41 -6.83 -2.83
CA PHE A 200 -9.16 -6.97 -4.27
C PHE A 200 -10.21 -6.24 -5.10
N ASP A 201 -11.48 -6.45 -4.79
CA ASP A 201 -12.59 -5.85 -5.54
C ASP A 201 -12.58 -4.33 -5.42
N LEU A 202 -12.39 -3.81 -4.20
CA LEU A 202 -12.22 -2.39 -3.95
C LEU A 202 -10.99 -1.82 -4.68
N ARG A 203 -9.86 -2.51 -4.60
CA ARG A 203 -8.62 -2.02 -5.20
C ARG A 203 -8.70 -1.98 -6.73
N LEU A 204 -9.32 -2.98 -7.34
CA LEU A 204 -9.49 -3.03 -8.79
C LEU A 204 -10.39 -1.89 -9.28
N SER A 205 -11.49 -1.60 -8.58
CA SER A 205 -12.37 -0.47 -8.93
C SER A 205 -11.63 0.87 -8.82
N TYR A 206 -10.77 1.03 -7.82
CA TYR A 206 -9.92 2.22 -7.66
C TYR A 206 -8.83 2.33 -8.74
N TYR A 207 -8.37 1.24 -9.35
CA TYR A 207 -7.57 1.32 -10.58
C TYR A 207 -8.39 1.80 -11.78
N GLY A 208 -9.68 1.48 -11.83
CA GLY A 208 -10.63 2.07 -12.78
C GLY A 208 -10.70 3.59 -12.62
N LEU A 209 -11.00 4.06 -11.41
CA LEU A 209 -11.03 5.49 -11.07
C LEU A 209 -9.70 6.19 -11.37
N ARG A 210 -8.57 5.53 -11.07
CA ARG A 210 -7.23 6.03 -11.42
C ARG A 210 -7.05 6.18 -12.92
N LYS A 211 -7.46 5.20 -13.71
CA LYS A 211 -7.35 5.28 -15.18
C LYS A 211 -8.18 6.44 -15.71
N GLU A 212 -9.41 6.62 -15.26
CA GLU A 212 -10.28 7.73 -15.66
C GLU A 212 -9.65 9.08 -15.33
N TRP A 213 -9.15 9.24 -14.10
CA TRP A 213 -8.47 10.46 -13.67
C TRP A 213 -7.24 10.76 -14.53
N LEU A 214 -6.39 9.76 -14.78
CA LEU A 214 -5.18 9.92 -15.60
C LEU A 214 -5.51 10.26 -17.06
N VAL A 215 -6.53 9.62 -17.65
CA VAL A 215 -6.98 9.93 -19.02
C VAL A 215 -7.51 11.36 -19.11
N GLY A 216 -8.28 11.81 -18.11
CA GLY A 216 -8.78 13.18 -18.03
C GLY A 216 -7.65 14.21 -17.91
N MET A 217 -6.74 14.03 -16.94
CA MET A 217 -5.63 14.94 -16.70
C MET A 217 -4.66 15.01 -17.90
N LEU A 218 -4.19 13.87 -18.40
CA LEU A 218 -3.29 13.85 -19.56
C LEU A 218 -3.97 14.36 -20.83
N GLY A 219 -5.28 14.14 -20.97
CA GLY A 219 -6.09 14.73 -22.03
C GLY A 219 -6.08 16.25 -21.97
N ALA A 220 -6.34 16.83 -20.79
CA ALA A 220 -6.28 18.26 -20.56
C ALA A 220 -4.87 18.84 -20.81
N GLU A 221 -3.82 18.17 -20.36
CA GLU A 221 -2.42 18.53 -20.66
C GLU A 221 -2.11 18.50 -22.16
N SER A 222 -2.61 17.48 -22.87
CA SER A 222 -2.45 17.39 -24.33
C SER A 222 -3.17 18.55 -25.03
N THR A 223 -4.39 18.88 -24.62
CA THR A 223 -5.14 20.01 -25.18
C THR A 223 -4.45 21.34 -24.90
N LYS A 224 -3.87 21.51 -23.71
CA LYS A 224 -3.06 22.69 -23.35
C LYS A 224 -1.86 22.85 -24.28
N LEU A 225 -1.08 21.78 -24.47
CA LEU A 225 0.07 21.78 -25.40
C LEU A 225 -0.36 22.00 -26.86
N ASN A 226 -1.51 21.47 -27.28
CA ASN A 226 -2.07 21.71 -28.61
C ASN A 226 -2.35 23.20 -28.84
N ASN A 227 -3.00 23.87 -27.87
CA ASN A 227 -3.31 25.29 -27.95
C ASN A 227 -2.05 26.16 -27.91
N GLN A 228 -1.08 25.84 -27.04
CA GLN A 228 0.22 26.54 -26.99
C GLN A 228 1.00 26.40 -28.29
N ALA A 229 1.13 25.18 -28.82
CA ALA A 229 1.83 24.92 -30.07
C ALA A 229 1.15 25.64 -31.25
N ARG A 230 -0.19 25.60 -31.32
CA ARG A 230 -0.96 26.31 -32.34
C ARG A 230 -0.71 27.81 -32.28
N PHE A 231 -0.73 28.41 -31.09
CA PHE A 231 -0.49 29.85 -30.91
C PHE A 231 0.91 30.25 -31.38
N ILE A 232 1.94 29.51 -30.95
CA ILE A 232 3.32 29.79 -31.35
C ILE A 232 3.49 29.66 -32.87
N LEU A 233 2.94 28.61 -33.50
CA LEU A 233 2.98 28.44 -34.95
C LEU A 233 2.26 29.55 -35.69
N GLU A 234 1.06 29.96 -35.24
CA GLU A 234 0.34 31.09 -35.82
C GLU A 234 1.14 32.40 -35.66
N LYS A 235 1.85 32.59 -34.54
CA LYS A 235 2.63 33.80 -34.26
C LYS A 235 3.88 33.92 -35.13
N ILE A 236 4.65 32.85 -35.26
CA ILE A 236 5.87 32.85 -36.09
C ILE A 236 5.55 32.90 -37.60
N GLN A 237 4.35 32.45 -38.00
CA GLN A 237 3.86 32.53 -39.38
C GLN A 237 3.18 33.87 -39.71
N GLY A 238 3.08 34.79 -38.74
CA GLY A 238 2.41 36.08 -38.92
C GLY A 238 0.88 36.00 -39.07
N LYS A 239 0.26 34.85 -38.76
CA LYS A 239 -1.20 34.65 -38.80
C LYS A 239 -1.92 35.32 -37.63
N ILE A 240 -1.21 35.53 -36.52
CA ILE A 240 -1.70 36.20 -35.33
C ILE A 240 -0.64 37.22 -34.86
N THR A 241 -1.08 38.41 -34.46
CA THR A 241 -0.23 39.46 -33.90
C THR A 241 -0.81 39.92 -32.57
N ILE A 242 0.06 40.15 -31.60
CA ILE A 242 -0.32 40.51 -30.23
C ILE A 242 0.28 41.84 -29.80
N GLU A 243 1.23 42.34 -30.57
CA GLU A 243 1.94 43.58 -30.36
C GLU A 243 0.97 44.77 -30.31
N ASN A 244 1.09 45.56 -29.24
CA ASN A 244 0.31 46.79 -29.03
C ASN A 244 -1.23 46.60 -29.05
N ARG A 245 -1.72 45.40 -28.73
CA ARG A 245 -3.16 45.13 -28.53
C ARG A 245 -3.56 45.28 -27.07
N SER A 246 -4.78 45.77 -26.81
CA SER A 246 -5.31 45.78 -25.46
C SER A 246 -5.59 44.35 -24.97
N LYS A 247 -5.55 44.12 -23.65
CA LYS A 247 -5.84 42.82 -23.05
C LYS A 247 -7.24 42.30 -23.45
N LYS A 248 -8.24 43.19 -23.54
CA LYS A 248 -9.61 42.83 -23.93
C LYS A 248 -9.67 42.35 -25.37
N ASP A 249 -9.04 43.07 -26.30
CA ASP A 249 -9.01 42.69 -27.73
C ASP A 249 -8.26 41.38 -27.95
N LEU A 250 -7.19 41.16 -27.18
CA LEU A 250 -6.39 39.93 -27.23
C LEU A 250 -7.22 38.72 -26.80
N ILE A 251 -7.92 38.81 -25.67
CA ILE A 251 -8.82 37.75 -25.17
C ILE A 251 -9.95 37.49 -26.19
N GLN A 252 -10.61 38.54 -26.68
CA GLN A 252 -11.71 38.39 -27.64
C GLN A 252 -11.24 37.75 -28.96
N MET A 253 -10.05 38.12 -29.45
CA MET A 253 -9.45 37.50 -30.62
C MET A 253 -9.16 36.01 -30.40
N LEU A 254 -8.61 35.62 -29.23
CA LEU A 254 -8.34 34.21 -28.92
C LEU A 254 -9.63 33.39 -28.86
N VAL A 255 -10.70 33.93 -28.26
CA VAL A 255 -12.04 33.30 -28.27
C VAL A 255 -12.56 33.13 -29.70
N GLN A 256 -12.52 34.18 -30.53
CA GLN A 256 -13.01 34.13 -31.91
C GLN A 256 -12.25 33.12 -32.79
N ARG A 257 -10.97 32.89 -32.49
CA ARG A 257 -10.13 31.89 -33.18
C ARG A 257 -10.30 30.47 -32.63
N GLY A 258 -11.13 30.30 -31.60
CA GLY A 258 -11.39 29.02 -30.97
C GLY A 258 -10.17 28.48 -30.21
N TYR A 259 -9.41 29.35 -29.56
CA TYR A 259 -8.48 28.90 -28.52
C TYR A 259 -9.28 28.58 -27.26
N GLU A 260 -8.92 27.47 -26.62
CA GLU A 260 -9.59 27.03 -25.41
C GLU A 260 -9.07 27.80 -24.19
N SER A 261 -9.95 28.08 -23.22
CA SER A 261 -9.53 28.47 -21.87
C SER A 261 -8.69 27.36 -21.24
N ASP A 262 -7.81 27.66 -20.26
CA ASP A 262 -6.85 26.69 -19.70
C ASP A 262 -7.51 25.32 -19.41
N PRO A 263 -7.25 24.29 -20.25
CA PRO A 263 -7.96 23.02 -20.15
C PRO A 263 -7.65 22.27 -18.86
N VAL A 264 -6.44 22.45 -18.31
CA VAL A 264 -6.02 21.79 -17.06
C VAL A 264 -6.73 22.40 -15.87
N LYS A 265 -6.88 23.72 -15.87
CA LYS A 265 -7.63 24.43 -14.82
C LYS A 265 -9.11 24.06 -14.87
N ALA A 266 -9.72 24.13 -16.06
CA ALA A 266 -11.11 23.76 -16.27
C ALA A 266 -11.40 22.31 -15.86
N TRP A 267 -10.48 21.38 -16.16
CA TRP A 267 -10.63 19.99 -15.74
C TRP A 267 -10.58 19.84 -14.20
N LYS A 268 -9.63 20.50 -13.52
CA LYS A 268 -9.54 20.44 -12.05
C LYS A 268 -10.77 21.03 -11.36
N GLU A 269 -11.23 22.19 -11.81
CA GLU A 269 -12.45 22.84 -11.30
C GLU A 269 -13.67 21.93 -11.48
N ALA A 270 -13.79 21.23 -12.61
CA ALA A 270 -14.86 20.25 -12.83
C ALA A 270 -14.77 19.05 -11.86
N GLN A 271 -13.57 18.56 -11.55
CA GLN A 271 -13.37 17.47 -10.59
C GLN A 271 -13.63 17.89 -9.14
N GLU A 272 -13.36 19.14 -8.78
CA GLU A 272 -13.66 19.72 -7.46
C GLU A 272 -15.17 19.87 -7.30
N LYS A 273 -15.84 20.49 -8.29
CA LYS A 273 -17.30 20.63 -8.28
C LYS A 273 -18.03 19.29 -8.21
N ALA A 274 -17.58 18.29 -8.97
CA ALA A 274 -18.16 16.95 -8.91
C ALA A 274 -17.98 16.28 -7.53
N ALA A 275 -16.90 16.57 -6.82
CA ALA A 275 -16.68 16.04 -5.47
C ALA A 275 -17.60 16.71 -4.44
N GLU A 276 -17.83 18.02 -4.53
CA GLU A 276 -18.76 18.76 -3.67
C GLU A 276 -20.22 18.28 -3.85
N GLU A 277 -20.61 17.95 -5.09
CA GLU A 277 -21.94 17.40 -5.41
C GLU A 277 -22.15 15.99 -4.84
N ASP A 278 -21.11 15.16 -4.75
CA ASP A 278 -21.19 13.82 -4.12
C ASP A 278 -21.25 13.92 -2.57
N GLU A 279 -20.53 14.87 -1.95
CA GLU A 279 -20.57 15.08 -0.49
C GLU A 279 -21.94 15.60 -0.02
N THR A 280 -22.58 16.47 -0.80
CA THR A 280 -23.90 17.04 -0.49
C THR A 280 -25.05 16.04 -0.62
N GLN A 281 -24.91 14.95 -1.39
CA GLN A 281 -25.92 13.89 -1.46
C GLN A 281 -25.94 12.96 -0.24
N ASN A 282 -24.87 12.94 0.57
CA ASN A 282 -24.80 12.15 1.81
C ASN A 282 -25.19 12.94 3.07
N GLN A 283 -25.54 14.23 2.96
CA GLN A 283 -26.10 15.03 4.04
C GLN A 283 -27.47 15.55 3.62
N HIS A 284 -28.52 15.03 4.24
CA HIS A 284 -29.86 15.64 4.17
C HIS A 284 -29.82 16.93 5.00
N ASP A 285 -29.39 18.04 4.42
CA ASP A 285 -29.86 19.36 4.85
C ASP A 285 -29.66 20.47 3.81
N ASP A 286 -30.68 21.30 3.76
CA ASP A 286 -31.01 22.30 2.76
C ASP A 286 -30.20 23.59 2.98
N SER A 287 -29.19 23.87 2.16
CA SER A 287 -28.69 25.24 2.00
C SER A 287 -28.01 25.45 0.64
N SER A 288 -28.78 26.01 -0.29
CA SER A 288 -28.27 26.58 -1.54
C SER A 288 -27.36 27.77 -1.24
N SER A 289 -26.05 27.60 -1.39
CA SER A 289 -25.11 28.72 -1.51
C SER A 289 -24.69 28.88 -2.97
N ASP A 290 -25.41 29.76 -3.65
CA ASP A 290 -25.02 30.37 -4.92
C ASP A 290 -23.76 31.22 -4.69
N SER A 291 -22.59 30.76 -5.13
CA SER A 291 -21.43 31.64 -5.31
C SER A 291 -20.48 31.11 -6.37
N GLY A 292 -20.47 31.77 -7.53
CA GLY A 292 -19.52 31.45 -8.59
C GLY A 292 -19.80 32.21 -9.87
N THR A 293 -19.57 33.53 -9.85
CA THR A 293 -19.45 34.35 -11.07
C THR A 293 -18.52 33.60 -12.05
N PRO A 294 -18.92 33.32 -13.30
CA PRO A 294 -18.08 32.56 -14.21
C PRO A 294 -16.80 33.36 -14.45
N SER A 295 -15.67 32.82 -13.98
CA SER A 295 -14.35 33.33 -14.30
C SER A 295 -14.24 33.34 -15.83
N GLY A 296 -14.03 34.50 -16.43
CA GLY A 296 -13.94 34.62 -17.89
C GLY A 296 -12.81 33.76 -18.48
N PRO A 297 -12.71 33.66 -19.82
CA PRO A 297 -11.71 32.81 -20.47
C PRO A 297 -10.28 33.05 -19.95
N ASP A 298 -9.61 31.98 -19.54
CA ASP A 298 -8.25 32.00 -18.99
C ASP A 298 -7.21 31.60 -20.06
N PHE A 299 -6.59 32.60 -20.67
CA PHE A 299 -5.52 32.42 -21.65
C PHE A 299 -4.11 32.65 -21.07
N ASN A 300 -3.96 32.75 -19.74
CA ASN A 300 -2.67 33.04 -19.13
C ASN A 300 -1.63 31.95 -19.45
N TYR A 301 -2.06 30.70 -19.63
CA TYR A 301 -1.17 29.60 -20.00
C TYR A 301 -0.52 29.74 -21.39
N ILE A 302 -1.10 30.58 -22.26
CA ILE A 302 -0.52 30.95 -23.55
C ILE A 302 0.27 32.24 -23.39
N LEU A 303 -0.33 33.27 -22.80
CA LEU A 303 0.22 34.63 -22.78
C LEU A 303 1.41 34.79 -21.82
N ASN A 304 1.55 33.91 -20.83
CA ASN A 304 2.69 33.89 -19.92
C ASN A 304 3.88 33.10 -20.49
N MET A 305 3.77 32.53 -21.69
CA MET A 305 4.92 31.91 -22.35
C MET A 305 6.01 32.96 -22.62
N SER A 306 7.26 32.63 -22.31
CA SER A 306 8.39 33.54 -22.52
C SER A 306 8.56 33.90 -24.00
N LEU A 307 9.15 35.05 -24.31
CA LEU A 307 9.50 35.42 -25.70
C LEU A 307 10.43 34.39 -26.36
N TRP A 308 11.24 33.67 -25.57
CA TRP A 308 12.07 32.56 -26.05
C TRP A 308 11.25 31.44 -26.68
N SER A 309 9.96 31.31 -26.36
CA SER A 309 9.07 30.31 -26.97
C SER A 309 8.89 30.52 -28.48
N LEU A 310 9.26 31.69 -29.00
CA LEU A 310 9.23 32.03 -30.42
C LEU A 310 10.55 31.67 -31.15
N THR A 311 11.59 31.21 -30.46
CA THR A 311 12.83 30.77 -31.12
C THR A 311 12.66 29.39 -31.75
N LYS A 312 13.47 29.10 -32.78
CA LYS A 312 13.40 27.85 -33.53
C LYS A 312 13.51 26.62 -32.63
N GLU A 313 14.47 26.61 -31.71
CA GLU A 313 14.74 25.50 -30.80
C GLU A 313 13.54 25.23 -29.89
N LYS A 314 12.90 26.30 -29.37
CA LYS A 314 11.75 26.18 -28.49
C LYS A 314 10.47 25.79 -29.21
N VAL A 315 10.29 26.22 -30.46
CA VAL A 315 9.21 25.73 -31.33
C VAL A 315 9.35 24.22 -31.54
N GLU A 316 10.54 23.75 -31.91
CA GLU A 316 10.80 22.33 -32.12
C GLU A 316 10.61 21.50 -30.83
N GLU A 317 11.07 22.01 -29.69
CA GLU A 317 10.88 21.39 -28.38
C GLU A 317 9.40 21.29 -28.00
N LEU A 318 8.63 22.36 -28.18
CA LEU A 318 7.20 22.41 -27.85
C LEU A 318 6.39 21.42 -28.71
N ILE A 319 6.71 21.30 -29.99
CA ILE A 319 6.07 20.32 -30.89
C ILE A 319 6.41 18.89 -30.44
N LYS A 320 7.67 18.61 -30.08
CA LYS A 320 8.07 17.31 -29.53
C LYS A 320 7.32 16.98 -28.24
N GLN A 321 7.16 17.95 -27.34
CA GLN A 321 6.42 17.77 -26.08
C GLN A 321 4.93 17.48 -26.33
N ARG A 322 4.28 18.24 -27.22
CA ARG A 322 2.90 18.00 -27.65
C ARG A 322 2.72 16.58 -28.17
N ASP A 323 3.58 16.17 -29.10
CA ASP A 323 3.47 14.86 -29.74
C ASP A 323 3.77 13.72 -28.75
N ALA A 324 4.71 13.92 -27.84
CA ALA A 324 5.00 12.99 -26.76
C ALA A 324 3.80 12.81 -25.82
N LYS A 325 3.17 13.92 -25.40
CA LYS A 325 1.97 13.88 -24.55
C LYS A 325 0.78 13.21 -25.25
N GLY A 326 0.61 13.47 -26.55
CA GLY A 326 -0.41 12.79 -27.35
C GLY A 326 -0.20 11.27 -27.44
N ARG A 327 1.06 10.82 -27.57
CA ARG A 327 1.40 9.38 -27.48
C ARG A 327 1.11 8.83 -26.09
N GLU A 328 1.52 9.53 -25.03
CA GLU A 328 1.30 9.13 -23.64
C GLU A 328 -0.19 8.91 -23.31
N VAL A 329 -1.07 9.81 -23.76
CA VAL A 329 -2.54 9.65 -23.62
C VAL A 329 -3.02 8.37 -24.30
N ASN A 330 -2.56 8.11 -25.52
CA ASN A 330 -2.97 6.92 -26.28
C ASN A 330 -2.41 5.64 -25.68
N ASP A 331 -1.18 5.68 -25.14
CA ASP A 331 -0.54 4.56 -24.48
C ASP A 331 -1.30 4.18 -23.21
N LEU A 332 -1.68 5.17 -22.40
CA LEU A 332 -2.52 4.96 -21.21
C LEU A 332 -3.90 4.40 -21.56
N LYS A 333 -4.56 4.91 -22.61
CA LYS A 333 -5.88 4.43 -23.02
C LYS A 333 -5.88 2.94 -23.35
N ARG A 334 -4.76 2.42 -23.89
CA ARG A 334 -4.58 1.00 -24.23
C ARG A 334 -4.37 0.11 -23.01
N LYS A 335 -3.89 0.63 -21.87
CA LYS A 335 -3.72 -0.14 -20.64
C LYS A 335 -5.06 -0.35 -19.93
N SER A 336 -5.36 -1.56 -19.49
CA SER A 336 -6.50 -1.84 -18.61
C SER A 336 -6.18 -1.46 -17.15
N PRO A 337 -7.18 -1.33 -16.26
CA PRO A 337 -6.95 -1.21 -14.81
C PRO A 337 -6.07 -2.32 -14.25
N SER A 338 -6.23 -3.55 -14.75
CA SER A 338 -5.41 -4.72 -14.39
C SER A 338 -3.94 -4.53 -14.81
N ASP A 339 -3.69 -4.01 -16.01
CA ASP A 339 -2.31 -3.75 -16.49
C ASP A 339 -1.60 -2.71 -15.62
N LEU A 340 -2.30 -1.63 -15.25
CA LEU A 340 -1.75 -0.61 -14.35
C LEU A 340 -1.41 -1.21 -12.97
N TRP A 341 -2.22 -2.13 -12.47
CA TRP A 341 -1.93 -2.81 -11.22
C TRP A 341 -0.74 -3.76 -11.35
N LYS A 342 -0.65 -4.52 -12.45
CA LYS A 342 0.49 -5.40 -12.72
C LYS A 342 1.82 -4.63 -12.80
N GLU A 343 1.82 -3.43 -13.40
CA GLU A 343 2.99 -2.55 -13.44
C GLU A 343 3.44 -2.11 -12.04
N ASP A 344 2.50 -1.63 -11.21
CA ASP A 344 2.83 -1.23 -9.83
C ASP A 344 3.34 -2.42 -8.99
N LEU A 345 2.73 -3.60 -9.14
CA LEU A 345 3.17 -4.83 -8.45
C LEU A 345 4.56 -5.28 -8.90
N ALA A 346 4.90 -5.11 -10.18
CA ALA A 346 6.22 -5.44 -10.69
C ALA A 346 7.29 -4.51 -10.11
N ALA A 347 7.05 -3.19 -10.15
CA ALA A 347 7.95 -2.19 -9.57
C ALA A 347 8.13 -2.40 -8.05
N PHE A 348 7.06 -2.77 -7.34
CA PHE A 348 7.14 -3.08 -5.92
C PHE A 348 8.01 -4.30 -5.63
N VAL A 349 7.85 -5.40 -6.38
CA VAL A 349 8.66 -6.62 -6.17
C VAL A 349 10.12 -6.36 -6.50
N GLU A 350 10.41 -5.61 -7.57
CA GLU A 350 11.77 -5.22 -7.93
C GLU A 350 12.47 -4.47 -6.78
N GLU A 351 11.80 -3.47 -6.20
CA GLU A 351 12.36 -2.71 -5.07
C GLU A 351 12.44 -3.56 -3.78
N LEU A 352 11.49 -4.48 -3.57
CA LEU A 352 11.49 -5.40 -2.43
C LEU A 352 12.65 -6.42 -2.47
N ASP A 353 13.20 -6.71 -3.64
CA ASP A 353 14.37 -7.59 -3.79
C ASP A 353 15.70 -6.86 -3.57
N VAL A 354 15.72 -5.53 -3.68
CA VAL A 354 16.90 -4.69 -3.46
C VAL A 354 17.15 -4.43 -1.96
N GLY A 355 16.09 -4.44 -1.14
CA GLY A 355 16.14 -4.15 0.30
C GLY A 355 16.01 -5.37 1.21
#